data_AF-A0A2V2X6I4-F1
#
_entry.id   AF-A0A2V2X6I4-F1
#
_cell.length_a   1.000
_cell.length_b   1.000
_cell.length_c   1.000
_cell.angle_alpha   90.00
_cell.angle_beta   90.00
_cell.angle_gamma   90.00
#
_symmetry.space_group_name_H-M   'P 1'
#
loop_
_entity.id
_entity.type
_entity.pdbx_description
1 polymer ?
#
loop_
_entity_poly.entity_id
_entity_poly.type
_entity_poly.pdbx_seq_one_letter_code
_entity_poly.pdbx_strand_id
1 'polypeptide(L)'
;MVLTSDKGWPYTMNGPHRAGNDLCVNCEVDRAWQIVSGDLTEWFSPHGGTDFKPKQHLLIGTPGIGKSMGAGSYLLYQLLHCDVEKLQMVVYSFGGSTTYVCDKAIKTVTRYDINEMSRSVISSLWKHGMKGYVIYDVLVKGRNPSVFFVPFEWGMIVLTTPNENNFEGWRRHKTAVPLIINCPDRIDVKAMCFWRKHMQPTGEQVREQAKYWETVEERMDEVGPIPLCIFNQLEYKIQLSAIEKAVKLIEPSNSTDYMGVGRSKIWIAEYVSHTIVRFVRVREEPGIEVGCNAPVSRSAMATITQHLTNMTPPVDVFNLLLRNFGCFLWVVFEYAGTAAFMNPHAVDIIQRKLTELQKDE
;
A
#
# COMPACT_ATOMS: atom_id res chain seq x y z
N MET A 1 -13.57 -9.59 -3.14
CA MET A 1 -14.76 -9.68 -2.25
C MET A 1 -15.28 -8.28 -1.96
N VAL A 2 -16.56 -8.09 -1.61
CA VAL A 2 -17.11 -6.80 -1.15
C VAL A 2 -17.76 -6.97 0.21
N LEU A 3 -17.49 -6.06 1.14
CA LEU A 3 -18.15 -5.98 2.45
C LEU A 3 -19.00 -4.72 2.52
N THR A 4 -20.21 -4.81 3.06
CA THR A 4 -21.13 -3.68 3.19
C THR A 4 -21.39 -3.40 4.66
N SER A 5 -21.33 -2.13 5.07
CA SER A 5 -21.66 -1.68 6.42
C SER A 5 -22.79 -0.65 6.38
N ASP A 6 -23.93 -0.97 6.99
CA ASP A 6 -25.09 -0.05 7.04
C ASP A 6 -24.76 1.31 7.67
N LYS A 7 -23.82 1.31 8.62
CA LYS A 7 -23.36 2.51 9.35
C LYS A 7 -22.10 3.13 8.75
N GLY A 8 -21.61 2.59 7.64
CA GLY A 8 -20.35 2.97 7.01
C GLY A 8 -19.11 2.43 7.73
N TRP A 9 -17.94 2.83 7.22
CA TRP A 9 -16.62 2.43 7.69
C TRP A 9 -15.92 3.58 8.46
N PRO A 10 -14.94 3.30 9.33
CA PRO A 10 -14.22 4.35 10.06
C PRO A 10 -13.68 5.47 9.17
N TYR A 11 -13.09 5.11 8.01
CA TYR A 11 -12.58 6.09 7.06
C TYR A 11 -13.68 6.98 6.46
N THR A 12 -14.85 6.42 6.18
CA THR A 12 -15.99 7.18 5.63
C THR A 12 -16.62 8.10 6.67
N MET A 13 -16.50 7.77 7.95
CA MET A 13 -17.00 8.60 9.05
C MET A 13 -16.12 9.84 9.30
N ASN A 14 -14.82 9.76 8.96
CA ASN A 14 -13.84 10.83 9.19
C ASN A 14 -13.34 11.53 7.91
N GLY A 15 -13.80 11.12 6.72
CA GLY A 15 -13.42 11.70 5.43
C GLY A 15 -14.38 12.79 4.91
N PRO A 16 -13.89 13.78 4.13
CA PRO A 16 -14.73 14.88 3.58
C PRO A 16 -15.71 14.42 2.49
N HIS A 17 -15.57 13.19 1.99
CA HIS A 17 -16.46 12.59 1.01
C HIS A 17 -16.95 11.27 1.60
N ARG A 18 -18.26 11.16 1.84
CA ARG A 18 -18.90 9.89 2.22
C ARG A 18 -18.62 8.88 1.11
N ALA A 19 -17.53 8.11 1.21
CA ALA A 19 -17.40 6.92 0.38
C ALA A 19 -18.53 5.97 0.79
N GLY A 20 -19.00 5.17 -0.18
CA GLY A 20 -20.15 4.31 0.02
C GLY A 20 -19.99 3.35 1.19
N ASN A 21 -21.07 2.65 1.51
CA ASN A 21 -21.10 1.63 2.56
C ASN A 21 -20.30 0.37 2.18
N ASP A 22 -19.83 0.30 0.93
CA ASP A 22 -19.15 -0.87 0.36
C ASP A 22 -17.63 -0.74 0.37
N LEU A 23 -16.99 -1.84 0.74
CA LEU A 23 -15.55 -2.03 0.86
C LEU A 23 -15.12 -3.13 -0.09
N CYS A 24 -14.39 -2.78 -1.14
CA CYS A 24 -13.77 -3.75 -2.04
C CYS A 24 -12.49 -4.32 -1.42
N VAL A 25 -12.46 -5.63 -1.21
CA VAL A 25 -11.31 -6.40 -0.74
C VAL A 25 -10.64 -7.07 -1.94
N ASN A 26 -9.44 -6.57 -2.28
CA ASN A 26 -8.56 -7.13 -3.31
C ASN A 26 -7.56 -8.13 -2.72
N CYS A 27 -6.75 -8.76 -3.57
CA CYS A 27 -5.78 -9.76 -3.17
C CYS A 27 -4.71 -9.23 -2.20
N GLU A 28 -4.28 -7.98 -2.36
CA GLU A 28 -3.27 -7.36 -1.51
C GLU A 28 -3.80 -7.00 -0.11
N VAL A 29 -5.07 -6.57 -0.03
CA VAL A 29 -5.77 -6.33 1.23
C VAL A 29 -6.00 -7.66 1.97
N ASP A 30 -6.45 -8.70 1.27
CA ASP A 30 -6.61 -10.02 1.89
C ASP A 30 -5.27 -10.59 2.35
N ARG A 31 -4.21 -10.47 1.56
CA ARG A 31 -2.87 -10.90 1.96
C ARG A 31 -2.39 -10.21 3.24
N ALA A 32 -2.61 -8.91 3.37
CA ALA A 32 -2.26 -8.18 4.58
C ALA A 32 -2.99 -8.75 5.81
N TRP A 33 -4.27 -9.11 5.65
CA TRP A 33 -5.02 -9.81 6.69
C TRP A 33 -4.48 -11.21 6.95
N GLN A 34 -4.16 -12.02 5.94
CA GLN A 34 -3.63 -13.38 6.13
C GLN A 34 -2.34 -13.37 6.97
N ILE A 35 -1.47 -12.37 6.76
CA ILE A 35 -0.24 -12.20 7.57
C ILE A 35 -0.60 -11.91 9.03
N VAL A 36 -1.48 -10.93 9.28
CA VAL A 36 -1.94 -10.58 10.63
C VAL A 36 -2.64 -11.77 11.30
N SER A 37 -3.48 -12.49 10.58
CA SER A 37 -4.19 -13.68 11.04
C SER A 37 -3.24 -14.81 11.43
N GLY A 38 -2.17 -15.03 10.64
CA GLY A 38 -1.10 -15.97 10.98
C GLY A 38 -0.42 -15.61 12.29
N ASP A 39 -0.10 -14.33 12.50
CA ASP A 39 0.53 -13.86 13.75
C ASP A 39 -0.40 -13.96 14.95
N LEU A 40 -1.69 -13.69 14.78
CA LEU A 40 -2.69 -13.90 15.83
C LEU A 40 -2.82 -15.38 16.18
N THR A 41 -2.80 -16.26 15.18
CA THR A 41 -2.87 -17.71 15.38
C THR A 41 -1.65 -18.22 16.16
N GLU A 42 -0.45 -17.74 15.80
CA GLU A 42 0.79 -18.03 16.52
C GLU A 42 0.74 -17.49 17.96
N TRP A 43 0.30 -16.25 18.13
CA TRP A 43 0.18 -15.60 19.45
C TRP A 43 -0.84 -16.28 20.38
N PHE A 44 -1.92 -16.81 19.84
CA PHE A 44 -2.95 -17.51 20.62
C PHE A 44 -2.72 -19.02 20.72
N SER A 45 -1.61 -19.53 20.19
CA SER A 45 -1.28 -20.95 20.27
C SER A 45 -0.91 -21.35 21.70
N PRO A 46 -1.48 -22.44 22.24
CA PRO A 46 -1.08 -22.96 23.55
C PRO A 46 0.32 -23.59 23.55
N HIS A 47 0.91 -23.82 22.36
CA HIS A 47 2.24 -24.40 22.18
C HIS A 47 3.35 -23.35 22.05
N GLY A 48 3.01 -22.06 21.99
CA GLY A 48 4.00 -21.00 22.08
C GLY A 48 4.58 -20.99 23.49
N GLY A 49 5.91 -21.04 23.62
CA GLY A 49 6.56 -20.73 24.89
C GLY A 49 6.05 -19.39 25.44
N THR A 50 6.17 -19.17 26.74
CA THR A 50 5.68 -18.00 27.51
C THR A 50 6.11 -16.62 26.99
N ASP A 51 6.89 -16.56 25.91
CA ASP A 51 7.60 -15.39 25.41
C ASP A 51 7.10 -14.90 24.04
N PHE A 52 6.07 -15.52 23.44
CA PHE A 52 5.60 -15.09 22.12
C PHE A 52 4.84 -13.75 22.20
N LYS A 53 5.51 -12.67 21.82
CA LYS A 53 4.94 -11.31 21.75
C LYS A 53 4.23 -11.09 20.41
N PRO A 54 3.09 -10.39 20.39
CA PRO A 54 2.41 -10.10 19.13
C PRO A 54 3.31 -9.24 18.22
N LYS A 55 3.39 -9.64 16.95
CA LYS A 55 4.18 -8.91 15.96
C LYS A 55 3.60 -7.52 15.73
N GLN A 56 4.51 -6.57 15.49
CA GLN A 56 4.18 -5.19 15.19
C GLN A 56 4.43 -4.98 13.70
N HIS A 57 3.45 -4.45 12.98
CA HIS A 57 3.52 -4.30 11.53
C HIS A 57 3.54 -2.84 11.10
N LEU A 58 4.29 -2.56 10.05
CA LEU A 58 4.25 -1.30 9.34
C LEU A 58 3.74 -1.55 7.92
N LEU A 59 2.44 -1.32 7.69
CA LEU A 59 1.79 -1.47 6.40
C LEU A 59 2.09 -0.25 5.53
N ILE A 60 2.87 -0.46 4.47
CA ILE A 60 3.37 0.60 3.61
C ILE A 60 2.88 0.39 2.20
N GLY A 61 2.34 1.43 1.59
CA GLY A 61 1.99 1.39 0.18
C GLY A 61 1.75 2.77 -0.37
N THR A 62 1.69 2.87 -1.70
CA THR A 62 1.53 4.12 -2.44
C THR A 62 0.40 5.00 -1.87
N PRO A 63 0.58 6.33 -1.78
CA PRO A 63 -0.52 7.24 -1.43
C PRO A 63 -1.75 7.04 -2.32
N GLY A 64 -2.96 7.20 -1.78
CA GLY A 64 -4.20 7.11 -2.55
C GLY A 64 -4.69 5.71 -2.95
N ILE A 65 -3.96 4.63 -2.62
CA ILE A 65 -4.39 3.25 -2.99
C ILE A 65 -5.52 2.67 -2.15
N GLY A 66 -5.98 3.40 -1.12
CA GLY A 66 -7.02 2.92 -0.21
C GLY A 66 -6.50 2.04 0.93
N LYS A 67 -5.33 2.35 1.52
CA LYS A 67 -4.88 1.66 2.75
C LYS A 67 -5.87 1.83 3.90
N SER A 68 -6.20 3.09 4.23
CA SER A 68 -7.15 3.44 5.28
C SER A 68 -8.55 2.90 4.99
N MET A 69 -9.08 3.23 3.80
CA MET A 69 -10.42 2.83 3.37
C MET A 69 -10.55 1.31 3.18
N GLY A 70 -9.57 0.69 2.53
CA GLY A 70 -9.49 -0.72 2.14
C GLY A 70 -8.95 -1.62 3.25
N ALA A 71 -7.63 -1.61 3.40
CA ALA A 71 -6.92 -2.49 4.33
C ALA A 71 -7.30 -2.25 5.79
N GLY A 72 -7.32 -0.99 6.25
CA GLY A 72 -7.66 -0.63 7.62
C GLY A 72 -9.07 -1.08 7.99
N SER A 73 -10.06 -0.77 7.15
CA SER A 73 -11.45 -1.22 7.38
C SER A 73 -11.59 -2.74 7.38
N TYR A 74 -10.90 -3.43 6.46
CA TYR A 74 -10.95 -4.89 6.39
C TYR A 74 -10.30 -5.55 7.61
N LEU A 75 -9.13 -5.06 8.02
CA LEU A 75 -8.45 -5.48 9.25
C LEU A 75 -9.35 -5.26 10.46
N LEU A 76 -10.01 -4.09 10.56
CA LEU A 76 -10.94 -3.82 11.65
C LEU A 76 -12.08 -4.83 11.66
N TYR A 77 -12.72 -5.05 10.51
CA TYR A 77 -13.79 -6.03 10.37
C TYR A 77 -13.34 -7.40 10.86
N GLN A 78 -12.20 -7.88 10.40
CA GLN A 78 -11.69 -9.20 10.74
C GLN A 78 -11.31 -9.33 12.22
N LEU A 79 -10.63 -8.34 12.80
CA LEU A 79 -10.26 -8.32 14.22
C LEU A 79 -11.48 -8.32 15.15
N LEU A 80 -12.56 -7.64 14.76
CA LEU A 80 -13.83 -7.65 15.48
C LEU A 80 -14.50 -9.04 15.46
N HIS A 81 -14.23 -9.87 14.45
CA HIS A 81 -14.75 -11.23 14.32
C HIS A 81 -13.83 -12.30 14.92
N CYS A 82 -12.63 -11.95 15.39
CA CYS A 82 -11.80 -12.88 16.16
C CYS A 82 -12.53 -13.32 17.44
N ASP A 83 -12.10 -14.46 17.99
CA ASP A 83 -12.56 -14.94 19.30
C ASP A 83 -12.36 -13.86 20.39
N VAL A 84 -13.42 -13.59 21.16
CA VAL A 84 -13.42 -12.58 22.23
C VAL A 84 -12.61 -13.01 23.45
N GLU A 85 -12.50 -14.32 23.70
CA GLU A 85 -11.71 -14.85 24.81
C GLU A 85 -10.20 -14.62 24.57
N LYS A 86 -9.80 -14.61 23.30
CA LYS A 86 -8.42 -14.42 22.86
C LYS A 86 -8.08 -12.94 22.63
N LEU A 87 -9.03 -12.15 22.14
CA LEU A 87 -8.86 -10.74 21.80
C LEU A 87 -10.09 -9.93 22.23
N GLN A 88 -10.02 -9.25 23.37
CA GLN A 88 -11.12 -8.46 23.91
C GLN A 88 -11.26 -7.09 23.24
N MET A 89 -10.14 -6.43 22.95
CA MET A 89 -10.11 -5.03 22.53
C MET A 89 -9.61 -4.86 21.10
N VAL A 90 -10.30 -4.03 20.31
CA VAL A 90 -9.81 -3.59 18.99
C VAL A 90 -9.84 -2.07 18.92
N VAL A 91 -8.71 -1.46 18.58
CA VAL A 91 -8.57 -0.01 18.53
C VAL A 91 -8.28 0.43 17.11
N TYR A 92 -9.02 1.42 16.62
CA TYR A 92 -8.72 2.10 15.37
C TYR A 92 -8.43 3.57 15.67
N SER A 93 -7.21 4.02 15.41
CA SER A 93 -6.79 5.40 15.66
C SER A 93 -6.42 6.10 14.35
N PHE A 94 -6.98 7.28 14.12
CA PHE A 94 -6.54 8.19 13.06
C PHE A 94 -5.48 9.12 13.64
N GLY A 95 -4.24 8.98 13.18
CA GLY A 95 -3.03 9.60 13.75
C GLY A 95 -3.08 11.13 13.77
N GLY A 96 -3.70 11.68 14.81
CA GLY A 96 -3.87 13.12 15.03
C GLY A 96 -5.30 13.59 15.28
N SER A 97 -6.30 12.70 15.26
CA SER A 97 -7.70 13.04 15.50
C SER A 97 -8.39 12.03 16.41
N THR A 98 -9.24 11.18 15.83
CA THR A 98 -10.20 10.35 16.54
C THR A 98 -9.67 8.93 16.72
N THR A 99 -9.89 8.38 17.91
CA THR A 99 -9.63 6.97 18.23
C THR A 99 -10.94 6.29 18.61
N TYR A 100 -11.21 5.15 17.98
CA TYR A 100 -12.31 4.26 18.32
C TYR A 100 -11.76 3.07 19.11
N VAL A 101 -12.29 2.86 20.31
CA VAL A 101 -11.97 1.70 21.16
C VAL A 101 -13.19 0.79 21.16
N CYS A 102 -13.05 -0.41 20.60
CA CYS A 102 -14.09 -1.40 20.51
C CYS A 102 -13.88 -2.44 21.61
N ASP A 103 -14.86 -2.59 22.50
CA ASP A 103 -14.93 -3.67 23.47
C ASP A 103 -15.84 -4.77 22.92
N LYS A 104 -15.26 -5.92 22.62
CA LYS A 104 -15.98 -7.05 22.02
C LYS A 104 -16.79 -7.84 23.04
N ALA A 105 -16.43 -7.81 24.32
CA ALA A 105 -17.13 -8.53 25.37
C ALA A 105 -18.51 -7.93 25.63
N ILE A 106 -18.58 -6.59 25.72
CA ILE A 106 -19.84 -5.86 25.91
C ILE A 106 -20.42 -5.26 24.61
N LYS A 107 -19.74 -5.49 23.46
CA LYS A 107 -20.14 -5.04 22.12
C LYS A 107 -20.35 -3.52 22.02
N THR A 108 -19.45 -2.75 22.62
CA THR A 108 -19.50 -1.28 22.60
C THR A 108 -18.35 -0.69 21.79
N VAL A 109 -18.59 0.51 21.25
CA VAL A 109 -17.56 1.31 20.59
C VAL A 109 -17.56 2.69 21.22
N THR A 110 -16.42 3.08 21.79
CA THR A 110 -16.24 4.40 22.41
C THR A 110 -15.32 5.25 21.55
N ARG A 111 -15.77 6.47 21.25
CA ARG A 111 -15.03 7.45 20.44
C ARG A 111 -14.28 8.41 21.36
N TYR A 112 -13.00 8.60 21.11
CA TYR A 112 -12.14 9.58 21.79
C TYR A 112 -11.57 10.56 20.76
N ASP A 113 -11.84 11.84 20.95
CA ASP A 113 -11.40 12.91 20.03
C ASP A 113 -10.03 13.51 20.44
N ILE A 114 -9.43 13.02 21.53
CA ILE A 114 -8.10 13.42 22.02
C ILE A 114 -7.25 12.16 22.24
N ASN A 115 -6.09 12.10 21.58
CA ASN A 115 -5.18 10.96 21.65
C ASN A 115 -4.70 10.63 23.07
N GLU A 116 -4.54 11.63 23.94
CA GLU A 116 -4.11 11.40 25.33
C GLU A 116 -5.17 10.65 26.15
N MET A 117 -6.45 10.95 25.92
CA MET A 117 -7.56 10.26 26.58
C MET A 117 -7.61 8.80 26.17
N SER A 118 -7.53 8.50 24.86
CA SER A 118 -7.49 7.13 24.38
C SER A 118 -6.25 6.39 24.87
N ARG A 119 -5.10 7.07 25.01
CA ARG A 119 -3.89 6.49 25.60
C ARG A 119 -4.08 6.05 27.05
N SER A 120 -4.68 6.90 27.87
CA SER A 120 -4.95 6.57 29.27
C SER A 120 -5.87 5.36 29.40
N VAL A 121 -6.91 5.31 28.55
CA VAL A 121 -7.87 4.20 28.50
C VAL A 121 -7.20 2.89 28.07
N ILE A 122 -6.41 2.90 26.99
CA ILE A 122 -5.68 1.71 26.52
C ILE A 122 -4.71 1.22 27.61
N SER A 123 -3.98 2.13 28.27
CA SER A 123 -3.09 1.77 29.37
C SER A 123 -3.84 1.15 30.55
N SER A 124 -5.02 1.69 30.89
CA SER A 124 -5.87 1.14 31.95
C SER A 124 -6.36 -0.26 31.58
N LEU A 125 -6.90 -0.45 30.38
CA LEU A 125 -7.39 -1.75 29.89
C LEU A 125 -6.30 -2.82 29.93
N TRP A 126 -5.09 -2.47 29.48
CA TRP A 126 -3.94 -3.35 29.54
C TRP A 126 -3.55 -3.72 30.98
N LYS A 127 -3.53 -2.77 31.92
CA LYS A 127 -3.26 -3.04 33.35
C LYS A 127 -4.29 -3.98 33.98
N HIS A 128 -5.51 -4.00 33.45
CA HIS A 128 -6.56 -4.95 33.85
C HIS A 128 -6.44 -6.32 33.14
N GLY A 129 -5.35 -6.57 32.42
CA GLY A 129 -5.08 -7.86 31.78
C GLY A 129 -5.80 -8.08 30.45
N MET A 130 -6.44 -7.05 29.88
CA MET A 130 -7.12 -7.17 28.58
C MET A 130 -6.10 -7.30 27.45
N LYS A 131 -6.38 -8.17 26.48
CA LYS A 131 -5.63 -8.27 25.23
C LYS A 131 -6.29 -7.42 24.16
N GLY A 132 -5.48 -6.79 23.32
CA GLY A 132 -6.00 -5.97 22.25
C GLY A 132 -5.09 -5.85 21.05
N TYR A 133 -5.68 -5.31 19.98
CA TYR A 133 -5.00 -5.05 18.71
C TYR A 133 -5.29 -3.63 18.23
N VAL A 134 -4.25 -2.92 17.79
CA VAL A 134 -4.34 -1.52 17.38
C VAL A 134 -4.07 -1.36 15.89
N ILE A 135 -5.00 -0.72 15.18
CA ILE A 135 -4.80 -0.18 13.84
C ILE A 135 -4.53 1.32 13.99
N TYR A 136 -3.36 1.77 13.58
CA TYR A 136 -2.96 3.18 13.62
C TYR A 136 -2.81 3.72 12.20
N ASP A 137 -3.76 4.55 11.78
CA ASP A 137 -3.86 5.10 10.44
C ASP A 137 -3.24 6.49 10.37
N VAL A 138 -2.07 6.60 9.73
CA VAL A 138 -1.31 7.85 9.68
C VAL A 138 -1.93 8.81 8.66
N LEU A 139 -2.43 9.95 9.13
CA LEU A 139 -2.87 11.04 8.27
C LEU A 139 -1.68 11.85 7.73
N VAL A 140 -1.88 12.59 6.63
CA VAL A 140 -0.84 13.29 5.82
C VAL A 140 0.11 14.18 6.63
N LYS A 141 -0.29 14.72 7.80
CA LYS A 141 0.58 15.45 8.73
C LYS A 141 1.12 14.55 9.85
N GLY A 142 1.60 13.37 9.46
CA GLY A 142 1.82 12.19 10.31
C GLY A 142 2.46 12.49 11.66
N ARG A 143 1.72 12.17 12.74
CA ARG A 143 2.31 12.04 14.07
C ARG A 143 2.92 10.65 14.20
N ASN A 144 4.12 10.60 14.75
CA ASN A 144 4.78 9.34 15.09
C ASN A 144 3.91 8.55 16.08
N PRO A 145 3.77 7.22 15.95
CA PRO A 145 2.95 6.41 16.84
C PRO A 145 3.59 6.33 18.21
N SER A 146 4.84 6.78 18.42
CA SER A 146 5.45 6.96 19.74
C SER A 146 4.63 7.86 20.67
N VAL A 147 3.86 8.81 20.11
CA VAL A 147 2.89 9.60 20.89
C VAL A 147 1.75 8.71 21.40
N PHE A 148 1.45 7.62 20.70
CA PHE A 148 0.42 6.62 20.99
C PHE A 148 1.04 5.34 21.57
N PHE A 149 1.30 5.32 22.88
CA PHE A 149 1.87 4.15 23.54
C PHE A 149 0.92 2.95 23.44
N VAL A 150 1.33 1.93 22.67
CA VAL A 150 0.70 0.60 22.67
C VAL A 150 1.58 -0.34 23.50
N PRO A 151 1.00 -1.06 24.48
CA PRO A 151 1.70 -2.09 25.24
C PRO A 151 2.38 -3.10 24.31
N PHE A 152 3.55 -3.62 24.68
CA PHE A 152 4.26 -4.61 23.86
C PHE A 152 3.51 -5.94 23.79
N GLU A 153 2.57 -6.15 24.69
CA GLU A 153 1.68 -7.30 24.80
C GLU A 153 0.43 -7.17 23.90
N TRP A 154 0.25 -6.04 23.22
CA TRP A 154 -0.82 -5.83 22.24
C TRP A 154 -0.25 -5.83 20.83
N GLY A 155 -0.99 -6.40 19.88
CA GLY A 155 -0.65 -6.32 18.46
C GLY A 155 -0.88 -4.92 17.92
N MET A 156 -0.08 -4.50 16.95
CA MET A 156 -0.25 -3.20 16.30
C MET A 156 0.08 -3.29 14.82
N ILE A 157 -0.72 -2.63 13.99
CA ILE A 157 -0.39 -2.32 12.61
C ILE A 157 -0.50 -0.82 12.36
N VAL A 158 0.57 -0.24 11.80
CA VAL A 158 0.61 1.16 11.41
C VAL A 158 0.42 1.25 9.90
N LEU A 159 -0.63 1.95 9.45
CA LEU A 159 -0.88 2.20 8.03
C LEU A 159 -0.19 3.51 7.65
N THR A 160 0.78 3.45 6.73
CA THR A 160 1.55 4.64 6.35
C THR A 160 1.87 4.71 4.86
N THR A 161 2.08 5.92 4.37
CA THR A 161 2.72 6.14 3.07
C THR A 161 4.23 5.92 3.18
N PRO A 162 4.94 5.64 2.08
CA PRO A 162 6.37 5.45 2.16
C PRO A 162 7.05 6.78 2.56
N ASN A 163 7.64 6.83 3.75
CA ASN A 163 8.47 7.93 4.23
C ASN A 163 9.22 7.46 5.50
N GLU A 164 10.54 7.25 5.40
CA GLU A 164 11.37 6.75 6.52
C GLU A 164 11.33 7.67 7.73
N ASN A 165 11.41 8.98 7.50
CA ASN A 165 11.72 9.96 8.55
C ASN A 165 10.69 9.97 9.69
N ASN A 166 9.44 9.62 9.38
CA ASN A 166 8.37 9.70 10.36
C ASN A 166 8.27 8.46 11.28
N PHE A 167 8.69 7.28 10.82
CA PHE A 167 8.40 6.00 11.51
C PHE A 167 9.62 5.10 11.74
N GLU A 168 10.80 5.41 11.20
CA GLU A 168 12.00 4.57 11.34
C GLU A 168 12.41 4.40 12.82
N GLY A 169 12.32 5.46 13.63
CA GLY A 169 12.57 5.38 15.06
C GLY A 169 11.60 4.45 15.78
N TRP A 170 10.31 4.48 15.41
CA TRP A 170 9.30 3.58 15.97
C TRP A 170 9.54 2.14 15.51
N ARG A 171 9.82 1.94 14.22
CA ARG A 171 10.11 0.62 13.63
C ARG A 171 11.28 -0.06 14.33
N ARG A 172 12.39 0.66 14.54
CA ARG A 172 13.56 0.15 15.27
C ARG A 172 13.22 -0.17 16.71
N HIS A 173 12.52 0.72 17.40
CA HIS A 173 12.18 0.54 18.81
C HIS A 173 11.19 -0.62 19.04
N LYS A 174 10.23 -0.81 18.14
CA LYS A 174 9.20 -1.85 18.23
C LYS A 174 9.54 -3.13 17.45
N THR A 175 10.71 -3.18 16.81
CA THR A 175 11.13 -4.28 15.91
C THR A 175 10.03 -4.58 14.88
N ALA A 176 9.44 -3.53 14.31
CA ALA A 176 8.26 -3.68 13.47
C ALA A 176 8.63 -4.26 12.10
N VAL A 177 7.88 -5.28 11.69
CA VAL A 177 8.03 -5.97 10.42
C VAL A 177 7.36 -5.13 9.32
N PRO A 178 8.07 -4.78 8.23
CA PRO A 178 7.45 -4.08 7.11
C PRO A 178 6.49 -5.02 6.38
N LEU A 179 5.31 -4.51 6.05
CA LEU A 179 4.34 -5.18 5.19
C LEU A 179 4.07 -4.28 3.99
N ILE A 180 4.55 -4.66 2.81
CA ILE A 180 4.43 -3.81 1.63
C ILE A 180 3.16 -4.15 0.89
N ILE A 181 2.23 -3.22 0.69
CA ILE A 181 0.99 -3.43 -0.07
C ILE A 181 1.10 -2.79 -1.46
N ASN A 182 0.91 -3.61 -2.50
CA ASN A 182 0.95 -3.13 -3.88
C ASN A 182 -0.29 -2.30 -4.23
N CYS A 183 -0.19 -1.52 -5.31
CA CYS A 183 -1.39 -0.99 -5.97
C CYS A 183 -2.26 -2.15 -6.50
N PRO A 184 -3.60 -1.98 -6.57
CA PRO A 184 -4.50 -2.99 -7.14
C PRO A 184 -4.11 -3.35 -8.58
N ASP A 185 -4.29 -4.62 -8.93
CA ASP A 185 -4.12 -5.08 -10.31
C ASP A 185 -5.24 -4.52 -11.21
N ARG A 186 -5.02 -4.53 -12.53
CA ARG A 186 -6.04 -4.22 -13.53
C ARG A 186 -7.35 -4.98 -13.30
N ILE A 187 -7.28 -6.27 -12.98
CA ILE A 187 -8.48 -7.10 -12.72
C ILE A 187 -9.19 -6.66 -11.44
N ASP A 188 -8.45 -6.30 -10.40
CA ASP A 188 -9.03 -5.76 -9.16
C ASP A 188 -9.74 -4.43 -9.43
N VAL A 189 -9.11 -3.52 -10.17
CA VAL A 189 -9.74 -2.24 -10.54
C VAL A 189 -10.97 -2.47 -11.41
N LYS A 190 -10.92 -3.41 -12.36
CA LYS A 190 -12.08 -3.76 -13.19
C LYS A 190 -13.24 -4.28 -12.36
N ALA A 191 -12.97 -5.11 -11.34
CA ALA A 191 -13.96 -5.55 -10.39
C ALA A 191 -14.53 -4.37 -9.59
N MET A 192 -13.69 -3.45 -9.10
CA MET A 192 -14.14 -2.22 -8.43
C MET A 192 -15.05 -1.37 -9.33
N CYS A 193 -14.74 -1.24 -10.62
CA CYS A 193 -15.59 -0.55 -11.59
C CYS A 193 -16.97 -1.18 -11.70
N PHE A 194 -17.04 -2.51 -11.74
CA PHE A 194 -18.29 -3.26 -11.82
C PHE A 194 -19.14 -3.01 -10.57
N TRP A 195 -18.54 -3.13 -9.39
CA TRP A 195 -19.24 -2.96 -8.12
C TRP A 195 -19.75 -1.54 -7.89
N ARG A 196 -18.95 -0.52 -8.18
CA ARG A 196 -19.30 0.88 -7.90
C ARG A 196 -20.54 1.37 -8.66
N LYS A 197 -20.92 0.70 -9.75
CA LYS A 197 -22.11 1.05 -10.54
C LYS A 197 -23.36 0.26 -10.15
N HIS A 198 -23.26 -0.77 -9.28
CA HIS A 198 -24.38 -1.58 -8.77
C HIS A 198 -25.40 -2.02 -9.85
N MET A 199 -24.96 -2.33 -11.07
CA MET A 199 -25.88 -2.59 -12.18
C MET A 199 -26.31 -4.07 -12.21
N GLN A 200 -27.62 -4.31 -12.13
CA GLN A 200 -28.22 -5.51 -12.74
C GLN A 200 -28.24 -5.25 -14.25
N PRO A 201 -27.49 -6.00 -15.07
CA PRO A 201 -27.18 -5.54 -16.42
C PRO A 201 -28.38 -5.67 -17.38
N THR A 202 -28.91 -4.53 -17.83
CA THR A 202 -29.68 -4.39 -19.08
C THR A 202 -28.74 -4.11 -20.26
N GLY A 203 -29.15 -4.34 -21.51
CA GLY A 203 -28.28 -4.18 -22.69
C GLY A 203 -27.61 -2.80 -22.85
N GLU A 204 -28.27 -1.71 -22.46
CA GLU A 204 -27.72 -0.35 -22.50
C GLU A 204 -26.68 -0.11 -21.38
N GLN A 205 -26.96 -0.65 -20.19
CA GLN A 205 -26.09 -0.56 -19.02
C GLN A 205 -24.75 -1.29 -19.21
N VAL A 206 -24.73 -2.38 -20.00
CA VAL A 206 -23.49 -3.06 -20.39
C VAL A 206 -22.58 -2.13 -21.20
N ARG A 207 -23.15 -1.32 -22.12
CA ARG A 207 -22.38 -0.36 -22.92
C ARG A 207 -21.83 0.78 -22.08
N GLU A 208 -22.62 1.29 -21.13
CA GLU A 208 -22.15 2.31 -20.19
C GLU A 208 -21.02 1.79 -19.30
N GLN A 209 -21.13 0.55 -18.84
CA GLN A 209 -20.08 -0.09 -18.04
C GLN A 209 -18.78 -0.27 -18.83
N ALA A 210 -18.87 -0.64 -20.12
CA ALA A 210 -17.71 -0.75 -21.00
C ALA A 210 -17.00 0.61 -21.18
N LYS A 211 -17.77 1.68 -21.46
CA LYS A 211 -17.23 3.05 -21.56
C LYS A 211 -16.60 3.53 -20.25
N TYR A 212 -17.24 3.22 -19.12
CA TYR A 212 -16.71 3.58 -17.80
C TYR A 212 -15.39 2.86 -17.52
N TRP A 213 -15.31 1.56 -17.84
CA TRP A 213 -14.05 0.80 -17.73
C TRP A 213 -12.96 1.38 -18.64
N GLU A 214 -13.27 1.68 -19.90
CA GLU A 214 -12.36 2.29 -20.87
C GLU A 214 -11.76 3.60 -20.31
N THR A 215 -12.60 4.50 -19.79
CA THR A 215 -12.13 5.74 -19.14
C THR A 215 -11.24 5.47 -17.92
N VAL A 216 -11.55 4.46 -17.10
CA VAL A 216 -10.72 4.13 -15.93
C VAL A 216 -9.39 3.50 -16.36
N GLU A 217 -9.41 2.66 -17.39
CA GLU A 217 -8.23 2.01 -17.95
C GLU A 217 -7.26 3.03 -18.58
N GLU A 218 -7.77 4.01 -19.33
CA GLU A 218 -6.98 5.14 -19.84
C GLU A 218 -6.30 5.91 -18.69
N ARG A 219 -7.06 6.25 -17.64
CA ARG A 219 -6.50 6.94 -16.47
C ARG A 219 -5.46 6.09 -15.76
N MET A 220 -5.63 4.78 -15.69
CA MET A 220 -4.62 3.88 -15.10
C MET A 220 -3.31 3.91 -15.89
N ASP A 221 -3.37 3.99 -17.22
CA ASP A 221 -2.18 4.09 -18.07
C ASP A 221 -1.43 5.41 -17.86
N GLU A 222 -2.16 6.48 -17.54
CA GLU A 222 -1.61 7.83 -17.36
C GLU A 222 -1.13 8.11 -15.93
N VAL A 223 -1.93 7.81 -14.91
CA VAL A 223 -1.63 8.17 -13.50
C VAL A 223 -1.46 6.97 -12.58
N GLY A 224 -1.54 5.75 -13.13
CA GLY A 224 -1.33 4.51 -12.40
C GLY A 224 -2.62 3.95 -11.78
N PRO A 225 -2.60 2.70 -11.30
CA PRO A 225 -3.73 2.06 -10.61
C PRO A 225 -3.92 2.60 -9.18
N ILE A 226 -4.17 3.90 -9.06
CA ILE A 226 -4.42 4.59 -7.79
C ILE A 226 -5.91 4.92 -7.71
N PRO A 227 -6.73 4.14 -6.99
CA PRO A 227 -8.17 4.36 -6.83
C PRO A 227 -8.60 5.80 -6.58
N LEU A 228 -7.85 6.55 -5.75
CA LEU A 228 -8.15 7.96 -5.49
C LEU A 228 -8.13 8.79 -6.78
N CYS A 229 -7.15 8.57 -7.66
CA CYS A 229 -6.98 9.32 -8.89
C CYS A 229 -7.90 8.80 -10.00
N ILE A 230 -7.91 7.49 -10.27
CA ILE A 230 -8.58 6.94 -11.46
C ILE A 230 -10.11 7.07 -11.39
N PHE A 231 -10.68 7.04 -10.18
CA PHE A 231 -12.14 7.14 -10.00
C PHE A 231 -12.67 8.55 -9.78
N ASN A 232 -11.80 9.55 -9.58
CA ASN A 232 -12.21 10.93 -9.36
C ASN A 232 -11.56 11.83 -10.42
N GLN A 233 -12.38 12.49 -11.24
CA GLN A 233 -11.88 13.29 -12.35
C GLN A 233 -11.04 14.50 -11.92
N LEU A 234 -11.33 15.09 -10.76
CA LEU A 234 -10.55 16.21 -10.23
C LEU A 234 -9.17 15.71 -9.78
N GLU A 235 -9.14 14.65 -8.98
CA GLU A 235 -7.90 14.03 -8.48
C GLU A 235 -7.02 13.52 -9.62
N TYR A 236 -7.63 12.91 -10.65
CA TYR A 236 -6.94 12.52 -11.88
C TYR A 236 -6.23 13.72 -12.54
N LYS A 237 -6.93 14.85 -12.75
CA LYS A 237 -6.33 16.05 -13.35
C LYS A 237 -5.22 16.66 -12.48
N ILE A 238 -5.42 16.70 -11.17
CA ILE A 238 -4.41 17.16 -10.21
C ILE A 238 -3.16 16.29 -10.32
N GLN A 239 -3.33 14.97 -10.32
CA GLN A 239 -2.24 14.01 -10.41
C GLN A 239 -1.50 14.12 -11.75
N LEU A 240 -2.22 14.25 -12.87
CA LEU A 240 -1.62 14.43 -14.20
C LEU A 240 -0.74 15.70 -14.26
N SER A 241 -1.27 16.84 -13.78
CA SER A 241 -0.49 18.09 -13.72
C SER A 241 0.70 17.98 -12.77
N ALA A 242 0.55 17.26 -11.66
CA ALA A 242 1.63 17.03 -10.72
C ALA A 242 2.74 16.16 -11.34
N ILE A 243 2.38 15.13 -12.13
CA ILE A 243 3.34 14.30 -12.88
C ILE A 243 4.14 15.17 -13.85
N GLU A 244 3.48 15.97 -14.67
CA GLU A 244 4.15 16.87 -15.63
C GLU A 244 5.14 17.82 -14.95
N LYS A 245 4.75 18.39 -13.80
CA LYS A 245 5.62 19.28 -13.02
C LYS A 245 6.81 18.52 -12.44
N ALA A 246 6.57 17.34 -11.87
CA ALA A 246 7.63 16.53 -11.27
C ALA A 246 8.65 16.06 -12.31
N VAL A 247 8.22 15.66 -13.50
CA VAL A 247 9.13 15.25 -14.59
C VAL A 247 10.06 16.39 -15.00
N LYS A 248 9.56 17.64 -15.08
CA LYS A 248 10.39 18.81 -15.43
C LYS A 248 11.50 19.11 -14.43
N LEU A 249 11.39 18.61 -13.19
CA LEU A 249 12.39 18.79 -12.14
C LEU A 249 13.45 17.68 -12.14
N ILE A 250 13.30 16.66 -12.99
CA ILE A 250 14.28 15.57 -13.10
C ILE A 250 15.50 16.10 -13.85
N GLU A 251 16.66 15.87 -13.25
CA GLU A 251 17.98 16.12 -13.81
C GLU A 251 18.72 14.80 -14.02
N PRO A 252 19.69 14.72 -14.93
CA PRO A 252 20.49 13.51 -15.11
C PRO A 252 21.15 13.01 -13.81
N SER A 253 21.54 13.94 -12.93
CA SER A 253 22.17 13.68 -11.63
C SER A 253 21.27 12.96 -10.62
N ASN A 254 19.95 13.15 -10.68
CA ASN A 254 18.96 12.57 -9.76
C ASN A 254 18.03 11.53 -10.42
N SER A 255 18.22 11.28 -11.72
CA SER A 255 17.36 10.43 -12.56
C SER A 255 17.19 9.00 -12.05
N THR A 256 18.20 8.43 -11.39
CA THR A 256 18.13 7.09 -10.80
C THR A 256 17.04 6.97 -9.73
N ASP A 257 16.73 8.05 -9.03
CA ASP A 257 15.77 7.99 -7.93
C ASP A 257 14.31 7.95 -8.43
N TYR A 258 14.07 8.33 -9.69
CA TYR A 258 12.75 8.40 -10.33
C TYR A 258 12.46 7.25 -11.29
N MET A 259 13.49 6.61 -11.86
CA MET A 259 13.32 5.53 -12.84
C MET A 259 13.08 4.14 -12.20
N GLY A 260 12.87 4.06 -10.89
CA GLY A 260 12.72 2.78 -10.18
C GLY A 260 14.02 1.95 -10.14
N VAL A 261 15.16 2.65 -10.22
CA VAL A 261 16.50 2.07 -10.33
C VAL A 261 16.95 1.69 -8.92
N GLY A 262 16.49 0.51 -8.47
CA GLY A 262 16.65 -0.03 -7.13
C GLY A 262 18.07 0.02 -6.59
N ARG A 263 18.31 0.88 -5.61
CA ARG A 263 19.23 0.51 -4.53
C ARG A 263 18.45 -0.47 -3.65
N SER A 264 19.10 -1.53 -3.17
CA SER A 264 18.58 -2.49 -2.17
C SER A 264 18.17 -1.85 -0.83
N LYS A 265 18.24 -0.52 -0.73
CA LYS A 265 17.79 0.31 0.39
C LYS A 265 17.06 1.52 -0.18
N ILE A 266 15.76 1.42 -0.44
CA ILE A 266 14.98 2.62 -0.76
C ILE A 266 13.65 2.56 -0.01
N TRP A 267 13.57 3.21 1.15
CA TRP A 267 12.33 3.86 1.56
C TRP A 267 12.32 5.38 1.40
N ILE A 268 12.99 5.77 0.32
CA ILE A 268 12.80 6.99 -0.44
C ILE A 268 13.61 8.15 0.09
N ALA A 269 14.47 8.62 -0.79
CA ALA A 269 15.24 9.82 -0.62
C ALA A 269 14.31 11.04 -0.55
N GLU A 270 14.65 12.00 0.31
CA GLU A 270 13.85 13.17 0.73
C GLU A 270 13.26 14.03 -0.41
N TYR A 271 13.68 13.79 -1.66
CA TYR A 271 13.38 14.52 -2.88
C TYR A 271 12.51 13.76 -3.91
N VAL A 272 12.25 12.46 -3.72
CA VAL A 272 11.45 11.70 -4.71
C VAL A 272 9.97 11.91 -4.45
N SER A 273 9.32 12.62 -5.37
CA SER A 273 7.88 12.81 -5.32
C SER A 273 7.15 11.50 -5.62
N HIS A 274 6.35 11.03 -4.66
CA HIS A 274 5.32 9.98 -4.83
C HIS A 274 4.28 10.28 -5.91
N THR A 275 4.34 11.47 -6.50
CA THR A 275 3.57 11.80 -7.69
C THR A 275 3.98 10.96 -8.90
N ILE A 276 5.27 10.68 -9.11
CA ILE A 276 5.74 9.98 -10.33
C ILE A 276 6.24 8.56 -10.08
N VAL A 277 6.32 8.15 -8.81
CA VAL A 277 6.65 6.78 -8.41
C VAL A 277 5.56 6.15 -7.56
N ARG A 278 5.31 4.86 -7.81
CA ARG A 278 4.54 3.97 -6.93
C ARG A 278 5.48 3.02 -6.20
N PHE A 279 5.02 2.55 -5.06
CA PHE A 279 5.74 1.58 -4.25
C PHE A 279 5.31 0.16 -4.63
N VAL A 280 6.29 -0.70 -4.89
CA VAL A 280 6.08 -2.08 -5.34
C VAL A 280 6.83 -3.03 -4.43
N ARG A 281 6.16 -4.13 -4.08
CA ARG A 281 6.70 -5.23 -3.28
C ARG A 281 7.63 -6.09 -4.12
N VAL A 282 8.78 -6.38 -3.55
CA VAL A 282 9.81 -7.27 -4.08
C VAL A 282 10.09 -8.34 -3.04
N ARG A 283 10.32 -9.57 -3.51
CA ARG A 283 10.85 -10.66 -2.69
C ARG A 283 12.28 -10.94 -3.13
N GLU A 284 13.25 -10.46 -2.35
CA GLU A 284 14.66 -10.77 -2.59
C GLU A 284 15.02 -12.14 -1.98
N GLU A 285 14.48 -12.46 -0.80
CA GLU A 285 14.66 -13.75 -0.12
C GLU A 285 13.32 -14.28 0.42
N PRO A 286 13.17 -15.61 0.62
CA PRO A 286 12.00 -16.18 1.28
C PRO A 286 11.77 -15.56 2.66
N GLY A 287 10.63 -14.88 2.85
CA GLY A 287 10.24 -14.29 4.13
C GLY A 287 10.68 -12.83 4.36
N ILE A 288 11.49 -12.24 3.46
CA ILE A 288 11.88 -10.82 3.55
C ILE A 288 11.19 -10.04 2.43
N GLU A 289 10.19 -9.23 2.79
CA GLU A 289 9.56 -8.30 1.86
C GLU A 289 10.32 -6.97 1.86
N VAL A 290 10.84 -6.60 0.69
CA VAL A 290 11.46 -5.30 0.44
C VAL A 290 10.53 -4.50 -0.46
N GLY A 291 10.45 -3.19 -0.22
CA GLY A 291 9.73 -2.29 -1.10
C GLY A 291 10.69 -1.55 -2.02
N CYS A 292 10.28 -1.33 -3.25
CA CYS A 292 11.02 -0.57 -4.24
C CYS A 292 10.12 0.46 -4.91
N ASN A 293 10.72 1.56 -5.36
CA ASN A 293 10.03 2.50 -6.22
C ASN A 293 9.97 1.93 -7.65
N ALA A 294 8.83 2.15 -8.30
CA ALA A 294 8.65 1.95 -9.73
C ALA A 294 7.92 3.18 -10.30
N PRO A 295 8.01 3.46 -11.61
CA PRO A 295 7.19 4.49 -12.23
C PRO A 295 5.70 4.29 -11.89
N VAL A 296 5.00 5.41 -11.62
CA VAL A 296 3.60 5.37 -11.17
C VAL A 296 2.68 4.75 -12.23
N SER A 297 3.01 4.94 -13.51
CA SER A 297 2.23 4.51 -14.67
C SER A 297 3.14 4.29 -15.89
N ARG A 298 2.59 3.69 -16.94
CA ARG A 298 3.30 3.49 -18.22
C ARG A 298 3.59 4.83 -18.89
N SER A 299 2.60 5.71 -18.95
CA SER A 299 2.76 7.05 -19.53
C SER A 299 3.80 7.87 -18.78
N ALA A 300 3.79 7.87 -17.44
CA ALA A 300 4.80 8.58 -16.65
C ALA A 300 6.21 8.06 -16.94
N MET A 301 6.39 6.74 -17.08
CA MET A 301 7.69 6.16 -17.47
C MET A 301 8.13 6.66 -18.85
N ALA A 302 7.22 6.73 -19.82
CA ALA A 302 7.51 7.23 -21.16
C ALA A 302 7.92 8.71 -21.12
N THR A 303 7.20 9.55 -20.36
CA THR A 303 7.51 10.98 -20.22
C THR A 303 8.86 11.21 -19.53
N ILE A 304 9.15 10.47 -18.45
CA ILE A 304 10.44 10.52 -17.75
C ILE A 304 11.57 10.16 -18.73
N THR A 305 11.41 9.06 -19.45
CA THR A 305 12.42 8.59 -20.40
C THR A 305 12.66 9.60 -21.51
N GLN A 306 11.59 10.13 -22.11
CA GLN A 306 11.68 11.16 -23.15
C GLN A 306 12.41 12.41 -22.65
N HIS A 307 12.06 12.89 -21.45
CA HIS A 307 12.71 14.04 -20.83
C HIS A 307 14.21 13.82 -20.64
N LEU A 308 14.61 12.64 -20.16
CA LEU A 308 16.03 12.28 -19.99
C LEU A 308 16.78 12.14 -21.32
N THR A 309 16.15 11.58 -22.35
CA THR A 309 16.77 11.45 -23.69
C THR A 309 17.00 12.81 -24.37
N ASN A 310 16.29 13.86 -23.95
CA ASN A 310 16.55 15.21 -24.42
C ASN A 310 17.77 15.85 -23.75
N MET A 311 18.22 15.32 -22.60
CA MET A 311 19.34 15.84 -21.82
C MET A 311 20.61 14.99 -21.93
N THR A 312 20.45 13.70 -22.24
CA THR A 312 21.53 12.71 -22.23
C THR A 312 21.37 11.74 -23.40
N PRO A 313 22.48 11.15 -23.90
CA PRO A 313 22.42 10.17 -24.98
C PRO A 313 21.44 9.02 -24.66
N PRO A 314 20.59 8.59 -25.62
CA PRO A 314 19.62 7.53 -25.40
C PRO A 314 20.21 6.22 -24.87
N VAL A 315 21.45 5.91 -25.26
CA VAL A 315 22.17 4.72 -24.76
C VAL A 315 22.46 4.80 -23.25
N ASP A 316 22.71 6.00 -22.72
CA ASP A 316 23.00 6.21 -21.31
C ASP A 316 21.71 6.13 -20.48
N VAL A 317 20.60 6.70 -20.98
CA VAL A 317 19.27 6.54 -20.38
C VAL A 317 18.85 5.08 -20.37
N PHE A 318 19.09 4.38 -21.48
CA PHE A 318 18.81 2.95 -21.57
C PHE A 318 19.67 2.16 -20.57
N ASN A 319 20.98 2.40 -20.51
CA ASN A 319 21.85 1.77 -19.51
C ASN A 319 21.45 2.11 -18.07
N LEU A 320 20.87 3.28 -17.82
CA LEU A 320 20.35 3.67 -16.52
C LEU A 320 19.11 2.86 -16.14
N LEU A 321 18.19 2.64 -17.09
CA LEU A 321 17.10 1.67 -16.95
C LEU A 321 17.65 0.26 -16.71
N LEU A 322 18.78 -0.09 -17.34
CA LEU A 322 19.37 -1.42 -17.20
C LEU A 322 20.17 -1.65 -15.90
N ARG A 323 20.62 -0.61 -15.21
CA ARG A 323 21.70 -0.76 -14.21
C ARG A 323 21.30 -1.55 -12.97
N ASN A 324 20.02 -1.61 -12.59
CA ASN A 324 19.59 -2.11 -11.27
C ASN A 324 18.52 -3.23 -11.33
N PHE A 325 18.71 -4.21 -12.22
CA PHE A 325 17.76 -5.31 -12.51
C PHE A 325 17.63 -6.43 -11.47
N GLY A 326 17.65 -6.12 -10.17
CA GLY A 326 17.18 -7.10 -9.19
C GLY A 326 15.80 -7.64 -9.58
N CYS A 327 14.85 -6.74 -9.88
CA CYS A 327 13.42 -7.04 -9.66
C CYS A 327 12.43 -6.55 -10.74
N PHE A 328 12.85 -5.72 -11.72
CA PHE A 328 11.92 -5.07 -12.69
C PHE A 328 12.33 -5.20 -14.16
N LEU A 329 13.03 -6.27 -14.51
CA LEU A 329 13.47 -6.56 -15.89
C LEU A 329 12.31 -6.55 -16.90
N TRP A 330 11.14 -7.04 -16.48
CA TRP A 330 9.92 -7.03 -17.29
C TRP A 330 9.44 -5.62 -17.65
N VAL A 331 9.59 -4.63 -16.76
CA VAL A 331 9.16 -3.24 -17.02
C VAL A 331 9.98 -2.62 -18.15
N VAL A 332 11.29 -2.88 -18.17
CA VAL A 332 12.17 -2.36 -19.21
C VAL A 332 11.94 -3.10 -20.54
N PHE A 333 11.64 -4.39 -20.53
CA PHE A 333 11.29 -5.11 -21.76
C PHE A 333 9.95 -4.69 -22.35
N GLU A 334 8.93 -4.50 -21.51
CA GLU A 334 7.63 -4.02 -21.95
C GLU A 334 7.75 -2.64 -22.63
N TYR A 335 8.68 -1.81 -22.16
CA TYR A 335 8.91 -0.47 -22.71
C TYR A 335 9.85 -0.43 -23.93
N ALA A 336 11.02 -1.05 -23.82
CA ALA A 336 12.06 -0.96 -24.85
C ALA A 336 11.94 -2.02 -25.95
N GLY A 337 11.06 -3.01 -25.79
CA GLY A 337 10.73 -4.01 -26.80
C GLY A 337 11.98 -4.62 -27.45
N THR A 338 12.06 -4.52 -28.78
CA THR A 338 13.18 -5.05 -29.57
C THR A 338 14.48 -4.30 -29.35
N ALA A 339 14.44 -3.00 -29.00
CA ALA A 339 15.65 -2.21 -28.75
C ALA A 339 16.44 -2.75 -27.55
N ALA A 340 15.76 -3.41 -26.60
CA ALA A 340 16.43 -4.07 -25.49
C ALA A 340 17.33 -5.22 -25.93
N PHE A 341 16.94 -5.98 -26.95
CA PHE A 341 17.74 -7.10 -27.47
C PHE A 341 18.93 -6.67 -28.32
N MET A 342 18.97 -5.42 -28.77
CA MET A 342 20.08 -4.85 -29.53
C MET A 342 21.19 -4.29 -28.63
N ASN A 343 20.97 -4.19 -27.32
CA ASN A 343 21.95 -3.70 -26.37
C ASN A 343 22.73 -4.88 -25.73
N PRO A 344 24.06 -4.96 -25.91
CA PRO A 344 24.87 -6.07 -25.37
C PRO A 344 24.79 -6.23 -23.84
N HIS A 345 24.65 -5.13 -23.11
CA HIS A 345 24.51 -5.15 -21.65
C HIS A 345 23.18 -5.79 -21.23
N ALA A 346 22.08 -5.47 -21.93
CA ALA A 346 20.79 -6.09 -21.68
C ALA A 346 20.82 -7.61 -21.96
N VAL A 347 21.45 -8.02 -23.06
CA VAL A 347 21.61 -9.44 -23.43
C VAL A 347 22.44 -10.21 -22.39
N ASP A 348 23.55 -9.64 -21.90
CA ASP A 348 24.38 -10.24 -20.83
C ASP A 348 23.58 -10.40 -19.52
N ILE A 349 22.75 -9.42 -19.15
CA ILE A 349 21.86 -9.53 -17.99
C ILE A 349 20.85 -10.66 -18.14
N ILE A 350 20.19 -10.78 -19.31
CA ILE A 350 19.24 -11.85 -19.60
C ILE A 350 19.94 -13.20 -19.46
N GLN A 351 21.09 -13.36 -20.10
CA GLN A 351 21.84 -14.61 -20.11
C GLN A 351 22.16 -15.08 -18.69
N ARG A 352 22.50 -14.17 -17.77
CA ARG A 352 22.80 -14.50 -16.37
C ARG A 352 21.58 -14.89 -15.54
N LYS A 353 20.37 -14.52 -15.97
CA LYS A 353 19.11 -14.74 -15.22
C LYS A 353 18.18 -15.78 -15.84
N LEU A 354 18.45 -16.23 -17.06
CA LEU A 354 17.71 -17.32 -17.67
C LEU A 354 18.06 -18.63 -16.97
N THR A 355 17.05 -19.24 -16.36
CA THR A 355 17.12 -20.64 -15.94
C THR A 355 16.49 -21.48 -17.05
N GLU A 356 17.20 -22.49 -17.56
CA GLU A 356 16.59 -23.46 -18.48
C GLU A 356 15.38 -24.12 -17.79
N LEU A 357 14.22 -24.05 -18.45
CA LEU A 357 13.07 -24.85 -18.06
C LEU A 357 13.41 -26.30 -18.39
N GLN A 358 13.71 -27.10 -17.36
CA GLN A 358 13.77 -28.54 -17.52
C GLN A 358 12.39 -29.03 -17.96
N LYS A 359 12.36 -29.89 -18.99
CA LYS A 359 11.13 -30.63 -19.31
C LYS A 359 10.82 -31.50 -18.09
N ASP A 360 9.65 -31.32 -17.51
CA ASP A 360 9.08 -32.32 -16.60
C ASP A 360 9.00 -33.64 -17.40
N GLU A 361 9.79 -34.64 -16.98
CA GLU A 361 9.72 -36.02 -17.49
C GLU A 361 8.57 -36.81 -16.86
#